data_AF-U4V5V6-F1
#
_entry.id   AF-U4V5V6-F1
#
_cell.length_a   1.000
_cell.length_b   1.000
_cell.length_c   1.000
_cell.angle_alpha   90.00
_cell.angle_beta   90.00
_cell.angle_gamma   90.00
#
_symmetry.space_group_name_H-M   'P 1'
#
loop_
_entity.id
_entity.type
_entity.pdbx_description
1 polymer ?
#
loop_
_entity_poly.entity_id
_entity_poly.type
_entity_poly.pdbx_seq_one_letter_code
_entity_poly.pdbx_strand_id
1 'polypeptide(L)' 'MELSQQFDVHANQIKQWKDQLLDGGATGVFGDEAKAEPAGPSIDVKTLHAKIGELTLENDFLSSALGKAGLLGGKK' A
#
# COMPACT_ATOMS: atom_id res chain seq x y z
N MET A 1 6.14 -36.02 8.06
CA MET A 1 7.36 -36.20 7.25
C MET A 1 7.33 -35.34 5.99
N GLU A 2 6.19 -35.26 5.30
CA GLU A 2 6.05 -34.56 4.02
C GLU A 2 6.49 -33.08 4.06
N LEU A 3 5.99 -32.27 5.01
CA LEU A 3 6.37 -30.85 5.10
C LEU A 3 7.86 -30.62 5.39
N SER A 4 8.47 -31.46 6.23
CA SER A 4 9.89 -31.32 6.58
C SER A 4 10.79 -31.50 5.37
N GLN A 5 10.43 -32.41 4.46
CA GLN A 5 11.18 -32.67 3.24
C GLN A 5 10.86 -31.63 2.15
N GLN A 6 9.60 -31.20 2.05
CA GLN A 6 9.18 -30.22 1.03
C GLN A 6 9.78 -28.83 1.25
N PHE A 7 9.93 -28.41 2.51
CA PHE A 7 10.37 -27.06 2.86
C PHE A 7 11.76 -27.02 3.50
N ASP A 8 12.44 -28.16 3.60
CA ASP A 8 13.75 -28.30 4.28
C ASP A 8 13.74 -27.76 5.72
N VAL A 9 12.67 -28.09 6.47
CA VAL A 9 12.46 -27.62 7.85
C VAL A 9 12.42 -28.79 8.82
N HIS A 10 13.09 -28.66 9.97
CA HIS A 10 13.08 -29.72 10.98
C HIS A 10 11.68 -29.93 11.57
N ALA A 11 11.32 -31.19 11.83
CA ALA A 11 10.01 -31.56 12.38
C ALA A 11 9.68 -30.85 13.71
N ASN A 12 10.69 -30.57 14.54
CA ASN A 12 10.52 -29.81 15.79
C ASN A 12 10.09 -28.36 15.55
N GLN A 13 10.58 -27.71 14.49
CA GLN A 13 10.20 -26.34 14.14
C GLN A 13 8.75 -26.30 13.64
N ILE A 14 8.35 -27.28 12.82
CA ILE A 14 6.95 -27.40 12.37
C ILE A 14 6.01 -27.61 13.55
N LYS A 15 6.40 -28.46 14.52
CA LYS A 15 5.62 -28.65 15.75
C LYS A 15 5.51 -27.36 16.54
N GLN A 16 6.61 -26.64 16.73
CA GLN A 16 6.63 -25.37 17.44
C GLN A 16 5.71 -24.33 16.79
N TRP A 17 5.78 -24.15 15.47
CA TRP A 17 4.91 -23.22 14.74
C TRP A 17 3.44 -23.63 14.79
N LYS A 18 3.15 -24.93 14.72
CA LYS A 18 1.79 -25.45 14.89
C LYS A 18 1.25 -25.14 16.28
N ASP A 19 2.05 -25.38 17.32
CA ASP A 19 1.67 -25.12 18.71
C ASP A 19 1.44 -23.61 18.91
N GLN A 20 2.31 -22.75 18.36
CA GLN A 20 2.15 -21.29 18.37
C GLN A 20 0.87 -20.82 17.65
N LEU A 21 0.54 -21.42 16.51
CA LEU A 21 -0.68 -21.09 15.76
C LEU A 21 -1.95 -21.49 16.51
N LEU A 22 -1.92 -22.64 17.19
CA LEU A 22 -3.05 -23.14 17.97
C LEU A 22 -3.24 -22.37 19.28
N ASP A 23 -2.14 -22.00 19.95
CA ASP A 23 -2.14 -21.29 21.24
C ASP A 23 -2.43 -19.79 21.05
N GLY A 24 -1.82 -19.14 20.04
CA GLY A 24 -2.02 -17.72 19.75
C GLY A 24 -3.34 -17.39 19.03
N GLY A 25 -4.09 -18.41 18.62
CA GLY A 25 -5.29 -18.28 17.79
C GLY A 25 -4.97 -17.79 16.37
N ALA A 26 -5.50 -18.47 15.35
CA ALA A 26 -5.32 -18.06 13.96
C ALA A 26 -5.83 -16.63 13.66
N THR A 27 -6.65 -16.06 14.54
CA THR A 27 -7.15 -14.68 14.45
C THR A 27 -6.10 -13.61 14.73
N GLY A 28 -5.02 -13.89 15.47
CA GLY A 28 -3.93 -12.91 15.69
C GLY A 28 -2.85 -12.93 14.59
N VAL A 29 -2.82 -13.98 13.76
CA VAL A 29 -1.82 -14.16 12.69
C VAL A 29 -2.46 -14.05 11.30
N PHE A 30 -3.71 -14.49 11.18
CA PHE A 30 -4.50 -14.52 9.94
C PHE A 30 -5.90 -13.90 10.10
N GLY A 31 -6.24 -13.38 11.28
CA GLY A 31 -7.48 -12.62 11.43
C GLY A 31 -7.34 -11.23 10.81
N ASP A 32 -8.49 -10.62 10.55
CA ASP A 32 -8.67 -9.34 9.88
C ASP A 32 -8.12 -8.14 10.71
N GLU A 33 -6.95 -8.26 11.35
CA GLU A 33 -6.16 -7.13 11.81
C GLU A 33 -5.65 -6.27 10.64
N ALA A 34 -5.96 -6.65 9.40
CA ALA A 34 -5.96 -5.74 8.26
C ALA A 34 -7.04 -4.63 8.36
N LYS A 35 -7.88 -4.64 9.40
CA LYS A 35 -8.68 -3.49 9.87
C LYS A 35 -8.20 -2.89 11.19
N ALA A 36 -6.98 -3.18 11.64
CA ALA A 36 -6.24 -2.14 12.32
C ALA A 36 -6.03 -1.06 11.24
N GLU A 37 -6.94 -0.08 11.19
CA GLU A 37 -6.67 1.13 10.43
C GLU A 37 -5.24 1.54 10.71
N PRO A 38 -4.43 1.82 9.68
CA PRO A 38 -3.07 2.27 9.91
C PRO A 38 -3.14 3.39 10.94
N ALA A 39 -2.31 3.32 11.99
CA ALA A 39 -2.21 4.34 13.04
C ALA A 39 -1.65 5.68 12.53
N GLY A 40 -1.91 5.99 11.26
CA GLY A 40 -1.73 7.28 10.63
C GLY A 40 -3.02 8.09 10.66
N PRO A 41 -2.94 9.40 10.40
CA PRO A 41 -4.11 10.23 10.29
C PRO A 41 -5.05 9.65 9.23
N SER A 42 -6.35 9.63 9.57
CA SER A 42 -7.44 9.36 8.64
C SER A 42 -7.19 10.13 7.34
N ILE A 43 -6.86 9.41 6.26
CA ILE A 43 -6.56 10.03 4.98
C ILE A 43 -7.89 10.41 4.34
N ASP A 44 -8.16 11.72 4.26
CA ASP A 44 -9.32 12.21 3.53
C ASP A 44 -9.07 12.10 2.01
N VAL A 45 -9.33 10.92 1.48
CA VAL A 45 -9.22 10.59 0.05
C VAL A 45 -10.07 11.53 -0.81
N LYS A 46 -11.19 12.04 -0.30
CA LYS A 46 -12.02 12.98 -1.06
C LYS A 46 -11.32 14.32 -1.22
N THR A 47 -10.72 14.83 -0.16
CA THR A 47 -9.90 16.06 -0.22
C THR A 47 -8.72 15.89 -1.16
N LEU A 48 -8.03 14.74 -1.11
CA LEU A 48 -6.92 14.47 -2.02
C LEU A 48 -7.35 14.44 -3.49
N HIS A 49 -8.44 13.75 -3.82
CA HIS A 49 -8.97 13.72 -5.19
C HIS A 49 -9.44 15.09 -5.67
N ALA A 50 -10.07 15.90 -4.80
CA ALA A 50 -10.44 17.27 -5.13
C ALA A 50 -9.19 18.10 -5.47
N LYS A 51 -8.12 18.00 -4.67
CA LYS A 51 -6.87 18.74 -4.91
C LYS A 51 -6.15 18.28 -6.18
N ILE A 52 -6.17 16.98 -6.48
CA ILE A 52 -5.63 16.44 -7.75
C ILE A 52 -6.39 17.03 -8.94
N GLY A 53 -7.73 17.09 -8.87
CA GLY A 53 -8.55 17.70 -9.93
C GLY A 53 -8.24 19.18 -10.15
N GLU A 54 -8.18 19.96 -9.06
CA GLU A 54 -7.79 21.38 -9.09
C GLU A 54 -6.42 21.59 -9.74
N LEU A 55 -5.39 20.87 -9.27
CA LEU A 55 -4.03 20.97 -9.80
C LEU A 55 -3.91 20.53 -11.26
N THR A 56 -4.76 19.59 -11.70
CA THR A 56 -4.80 19.16 -13.11
C THR A 56 -5.34 20.29 -13.98
N LEU A 57 -6.45 20.90 -13.58
CA LEU A 57 -7.03 22.04 -14.31
C LEU A 57 -6.09 23.24 -14.35
N GLU A 58 -5.41 23.55 -13.24
CA GLU A 58 -4.43 24.65 -13.18
C GLU A 58 -3.23 24.39 -14.11
N ASN A 59 -2.66 23.18 -14.09
CA ASN A 59 -1.54 22.84 -14.98
C ASN A 59 -1.94 22.87 -16.46
N ASP A 60 -3.11 22.35 -16.81
CA ASP A 60 -3.60 22.37 -18.19
C ASP A 60 -3.80 23.80 -18.68
N PHE A 61 -4.37 24.66 -17.82
CA PHE A 61 -4.51 26.08 -18.11
C PHE A 61 -3.16 26.76 -18.33
N LEU A 62 -2.21 26.57 -17.41
CA LEU A 62 -0.88 27.18 -17.49
C LEU A 62 -0.11 26.70 -18.72
N SER A 63 -0.11 25.40 -19.01
CA SER A 63 0.51 24.81 -20.19
C SER A 63 -0.05 25.41 -21.48
N SER A 64 -1.38 25.51 -21.57
CA SER A 64 -2.08 26.12 -22.71
C SER A 64 -1.76 27.61 -22.85
N ALA A 65 -1.78 28.36 -21.75
CA ALA A 65 -1.48 29.79 -21.74
C ALA A 65 -0.02 30.07 -22.14
N LEU A 66 0.94 29.31 -21.60
CA LEU A 66 2.35 29.41 -21.97
C LEU A 66 2.57 29.04 -23.44
N GLY A 67 1.83 28.07 -23.96
CA GLY A 67 1.88 27.72 -25.38
C GLY A 67 1.39 28.84 -26.28
N LYS A 68 0.27 29.48 -25.91
CA LYS A 68 -0.26 30.65 -26.62
C LYS A 68 0.67 31.86 -26.54
N ALA A 69 1.36 32.03 -25.42
CA ALA A 69 2.30 33.12 -25.21
C ALA A 69 3.68 32.89 -25.87
N GLY A 70 3.91 31.71 -26.48
CA GLY A 70 5.21 31.35 -27.05
C GLY A 70 6.31 31.17 -26.00
N LEU A 71 5.93 30.99 -24.73
CA LEU A 71 6.82 30.90 -23.57
C LEU A 71 7.08 29.45 -23.11
N LEU A 72 6.56 28.45 -23.84
CA LEU A 72 6.93 27.04 -23.63
C LEU A 72 8.41 26.84 -24.00
N GLY A 73 9.28 27.16 -23.05
CA GLY A 73 10.73 27.00 -23.18
C GLY A 73 11.14 25.53 -23.08
N GLY A 74 10.97 24.78 -24.17
CA GLY A 74 11.73 23.56 -24.41
C GLY A 74 13.12 23.93 -24.91
N LYS A 75 14.13 23.86 -24.05
CA LYS A 75 15.54 23.97 -24.47
C LYS A 75 15.84 22.79 -25.41
N LYS A 76 16.35 23.09 -26.61
CA LYS A 76 17.05 22.10 -27.46
C LYS A 76 18.31 21.63 -26.77
#